data_AF-A0A328CW37-F1
#
_entry.id   AF-A0A328CW37-F1
#
_cell.length_a   1.000
_cell.length_b   1.000
_cell.length_c   1.000
_cell.angle_alpha   90.00
_cell.angle_beta   90.00
_cell.angle_gamma   90.00
#
_symmetry.space_group_name_H-M   'P 1'
#
loop_
_entity.id
_entity.type
_entity.pdbx_description
1 polymer ?
#
loop_
_entity_poly.entity_id
_entity_poly.type
_entity_poly.pdbx_seq_one_letter_code
_entity_poly.pdbx_strand_id
1 'polypeptide(L)'
;MAYNHHCHHLSQKLSFSAFHPNGNSSFTLPPRIPSSCPYRRFAVSVSSGGGEAAGVRFTWDDVSRVSNSPGYHSPDLQCFFHKVKLCNQNSESQNEFMPFVVENAIVGYVHNRFADKLRKFENVFVFPNGSSYGSCFECHVTLNPILQTPEDRTAAVDVVVRSLGEELIPGIRSELFPVTPSFDTPAFFSLERAAAPYFGIKAYGVHMNGYVEKSGQKFLWVGKRSDNKVTYPGMLDHLVAGGLPHGISCGENLVKECKEEAGIPRSLSIQATPVGAVSYSDIDGYRFKRDVLFCYDLKLPESFIPSNEDGEVESFRLVSISEVANIVMRTSYFKANCNLVIIDFLIRHGCVRLPPFQLPTFCQRLS
;
A
#
# COMPACT_ATOMS: atom_id res chain seq x y z
N MET A 1 23.38 49.23 -8.65
CA MET A 1 23.82 48.63 -9.93
C MET A 1 24.15 47.17 -9.67
N ALA A 2 23.66 46.31 -10.55
CA ALA A 2 23.33 44.91 -10.30
C ALA A 2 24.52 43.98 -9.98
N TYR A 3 24.27 42.99 -9.12
CA TYR A 3 25.09 41.79 -8.96
C TYR A 3 24.30 40.56 -9.40
N ASN A 4 24.91 39.78 -10.29
CA ASN A 4 24.46 38.48 -10.81
C ASN A 4 24.36 37.43 -9.70
N HIS A 5 23.30 36.61 -9.73
CA HIS A 5 23.28 35.31 -9.08
C HIS A 5 22.93 34.21 -10.08
N HIS A 6 23.91 33.33 -10.33
CA HIS A 6 23.72 32.00 -10.90
C HIS A 6 23.18 31.06 -9.81
N CYS A 7 22.07 30.37 -10.09
CA CYS A 7 21.60 29.24 -9.29
C CYS A 7 22.06 27.93 -9.94
N HIS A 8 22.94 27.20 -9.27
CA HIS A 8 23.32 25.84 -9.62
C HIS A 8 22.23 24.86 -9.16
N HIS A 9 21.73 24.04 -10.10
CA HIS A 9 20.94 22.84 -9.83
C HIS A 9 21.84 21.75 -9.25
N LEU A 10 21.55 21.30 -8.03
CA LEU A 10 22.13 20.09 -7.43
C LEU A 10 21.06 18.98 -7.47
N SER A 11 21.19 18.08 -8.45
CA SER A 11 20.56 16.77 -8.45
C SER A 11 21.47 15.82 -7.65
N GLN A 12 21.06 15.42 -6.45
CA GLN A 12 21.75 14.35 -5.72
C GLN A 12 21.01 13.04 -5.95
N LYS A 13 21.63 12.16 -6.75
CA LYS A 13 21.35 10.73 -6.82
C LYS A 13 21.75 10.11 -5.47
N LEU A 14 20.82 9.51 -4.75
CA LEU A 14 21.13 8.65 -3.60
C LEU A 14 21.30 7.22 -4.10
N SER A 15 22.54 6.71 -4.08
CA SER A 15 22.84 5.29 -4.23
C SER A 15 22.70 4.60 -2.87
N PHE A 16 21.92 3.52 -2.81
CA PHE A 16 21.83 2.68 -1.62
C PHE A 16 23.02 1.72 -1.55
N SER A 17 23.86 1.87 -0.52
CA SER A 17 24.84 0.85 -0.11
C SER A 17 24.39 0.24 1.21
N ALA A 18 24.27 -1.09 1.23
CA ALA A 18 23.90 -1.89 2.40
C ALA A 18 24.93 -1.74 3.54
N PHE A 19 24.45 -1.60 4.78
CA PHE A 19 25.27 -1.67 5.99
C PHE A 19 24.74 -2.75 6.95
N HIS A 20 25.61 -3.66 7.34
CA HIS A 20 25.42 -4.64 8.41
C HIS A 20 25.51 -3.97 9.80
N PRO A 21 24.77 -4.47 10.82
CA PRO A 21 24.84 -3.91 12.16
C PRO A 21 25.87 -4.64 13.02
N ASN A 22 26.68 -3.90 13.77
CA ASN A 22 27.34 -4.36 14.99
C ASN A 22 27.55 -3.16 15.92
N GLY A 23 27.17 -3.29 17.19
CA GLY A 23 27.61 -2.39 18.26
C GLY A 23 26.52 -1.96 19.24
N ASN A 24 26.55 -2.54 20.44
CA ASN A 24 25.79 -2.15 21.63
C ASN A 24 26.00 -0.68 22.02
N SER A 25 24.91 0.03 22.32
CA SER A 25 24.95 1.16 23.25
C SER A 25 23.60 1.38 23.93
N SER A 26 23.60 1.23 25.25
CA SER A 26 22.52 1.52 26.18
C SER A 26 22.15 3.01 26.22
N PHE A 27 20.86 3.34 26.09
CA PHE A 27 20.34 4.71 26.29
C PHE A 27 19.29 4.75 27.39
N THR A 28 19.50 5.68 28.33
CA THR A 28 18.63 6.04 29.46
C THR A 28 17.47 6.94 29.01
N LEU A 29 16.29 6.73 29.61
CA LEU A 29 15.03 7.44 29.30
C LEU A 29 14.97 8.84 29.96
N PRO A 30 14.48 9.89 29.27
CA PRO A 30 14.10 11.16 29.89
C PRO A 30 12.64 11.17 30.39
N PRO A 31 12.27 12.09 31.31
CA PRO A 31 11.03 12.00 32.09
C PRO A 31 9.77 12.50 31.35
N ARG A 32 8.62 11.98 31.79
CA ARG A 32 7.27 12.25 31.25
C ARG A 32 6.82 13.70 31.49
N ILE A 33 6.27 14.33 30.46
CA ILE A 33 5.53 15.62 30.53
C ILE A 33 4.02 15.32 30.42
N PRO A 34 3.12 15.99 31.16
CA PRO A 34 1.70 15.63 31.23
C PRO A 34 0.92 16.09 29.99
N SER A 35 0.08 15.19 29.47
CA SER A 35 -0.86 15.42 28.38
C SER A 35 -2.21 15.91 28.92
N SER A 36 -2.63 17.12 28.55
CA SER A 36 -4.02 17.57 28.68
C SER A 36 -4.53 18.09 27.34
N CYS A 37 -5.29 17.24 26.63
CA CYS A 37 -6.03 17.60 25.43
C CYS A 37 -7.53 17.54 25.78
N PRO A 38 -8.31 18.62 25.61
CA PRO A 38 -9.74 18.59 25.89
C PRO A 38 -10.49 17.99 24.68
N TYR A 39 -10.73 16.68 24.70
CA TYR A 39 -11.59 16.02 23.72
C TYR A 39 -13.06 16.25 24.07
N ARG A 40 -13.79 17.04 23.27
CA ARG A 40 -15.25 16.91 23.20
C ARG A 40 -15.57 15.70 22.33
N ARG A 41 -15.99 14.61 22.98
CA ARG A 41 -16.52 13.40 22.33
C ARG A 41 -17.78 13.73 21.55
N PHE A 42 -17.73 13.67 20.23
CA PHE A 42 -18.84 13.08 19.48
C PHE A 42 -18.57 11.57 19.45
N ALA A 43 -19.08 10.88 20.45
CA ALA A 43 -18.99 9.42 20.51
C ALA A 43 -20.04 8.84 19.56
N VAL A 44 -19.59 8.27 18.44
CA VAL A 44 -20.28 7.15 17.81
C VAL A 44 -19.52 5.92 18.26
N SER A 45 -20.17 5.07 19.05
CA SER A 45 -19.62 3.83 19.58
C SER A 45 -19.27 2.89 18.42
N VAL A 46 -17.99 2.53 18.28
CA VAL A 46 -17.56 1.39 17.46
C VAL A 46 -17.10 0.32 18.42
N SER A 47 -17.89 -0.74 18.56
CA SER A 47 -17.47 -1.96 19.23
C SER A 47 -16.47 -2.69 18.35
N SER A 48 -15.30 -2.98 18.90
CA SER A 48 -14.28 -3.86 18.34
C SER A 48 -14.78 -5.30 18.32
N GLY A 49 -15.26 -5.74 17.16
CA GLY A 49 -15.54 -7.14 16.85
C GLY A 49 -15.18 -7.38 15.38
N GLY A 50 -14.49 -8.49 15.10
CA GLY A 50 -14.12 -8.89 13.74
C GLY A 50 -15.34 -8.91 12.84
N GLY A 51 -15.35 -7.98 11.90
CA GLY A 51 -16.34 -7.81 10.86
C GLY A 51 -15.74 -6.86 9.85
N GLU A 52 -15.90 -7.15 8.57
CA GLU A 52 -15.59 -6.23 7.47
C GLU A 52 -15.98 -4.81 7.88
N ALA A 53 -15.10 -3.83 7.66
CA ALA A 53 -15.40 -2.45 7.92
C ALA A 53 -16.75 -2.11 7.27
N ALA A 54 -17.81 -2.04 8.08
CA ALA A 54 -19.12 -1.62 7.62
C ALA A 54 -18.91 -0.26 6.95
N GLY A 55 -19.01 -0.25 5.62
CA GLY A 55 -18.53 0.84 4.80
C GLY A 55 -19.07 2.15 5.33
N VAL A 56 -18.19 3.07 5.72
CA VAL A 56 -18.60 4.42 6.06
C VAL A 56 -19.20 5.01 4.80
N ARG A 57 -20.54 5.02 4.71
CA ARG A 57 -21.24 5.66 3.60
C ARG A 57 -21.13 7.16 3.79
N PHE A 58 -20.46 7.82 2.86
CA PHE A 58 -20.36 9.26 2.81
C PHE A 58 -20.61 9.74 1.38
N THR A 59 -21.04 10.98 1.26
CA THR A 59 -21.25 11.68 0.01
C THR A 59 -20.13 12.68 -0.24
N TRP A 60 -20.03 13.19 -1.46
CA TRP A 60 -19.13 14.31 -1.75
C TRP A 60 -19.44 15.57 -0.92
N ASP A 61 -20.69 15.75 -0.48
CA ASP A 61 -21.05 16.85 0.42
C ASP A 61 -20.47 16.66 1.82
N ASP A 62 -20.42 15.42 2.33
CA ASP A 62 -19.73 15.11 3.59
C ASP A 62 -18.24 15.44 3.50
N VAL A 63 -17.60 15.04 2.38
CA VAL A 63 -16.19 15.34 2.10
C VAL A 63 -15.96 16.84 2.13
N SER A 64 -16.81 17.63 1.45
CA SER A 64 -16.73 19.09 1.43
C SER A 64 -16.95 19.74 2.79
N ARG A 65 -17.87 19.22 3.62
CA ARG A 65 -18.10 19.76 4.97
C ARG A 65 -16.86 19.60 5.85
N VAL A 66 -16.21 18.44 5.80
CA VAL A 66 -15.01 18.17 6.62
C VAL A 66 -13.80 18.94 6.09
N SER A 67 -13.64 19.03 4.77
CA SER A 67 -12.50 19.70 4.15
C SER A 67 -12.48 21.21 4.38
N ASN A 68 -13.65 21.85 4.48
CA ASN A 68 -13.82 23.30 4.63
C ASN A 68 -13.96 23.80 6.07
N SER A 69 -14.00 22.90 7.06
CA SER A 69 -14.19 23.30 8.46
C SER A 69 -12.98 24.12 9.00
N PRO A 70 -13.17 25.39 9.41
CA PRO A 70 -12.08 26.26 9.83
C PRO A 70 -11.43 25.76 11.11
N GLY A 71 -10.11 25.67 11.10
CA GLY A 71 -9.31 25.39 12.29
C GLY A 71 -8.35 24.23 12.08
N TYR A 72 -7.14 24.52 11.63
CA TYR A 72 -5.88 24.11 12.28
C TYR A 72 -4.75 24.76 11.48
N HIS A 73 -4.14 25.80 12.06
CA HIS A 73 -2.91 26.37 11.55
C HIS A 73 -1.76 25.46 12.02
N SER A 74 -0.97 24.97 11.06
CA SER A 74 0.01 23.89 11.15
C SER A 74 -0.60 22.49 11.06
N PRO A 75 -0.21 21.66 10.08
CA PRO A 75 -0.58 20.25 10.06
C PRO A 75 -0.01 19.61 11.34
N ASP A 76 -0.89 19.14 12.23
CA ASP A 76 -0.46 18.25 13.28
C ASP A 76 -0.01 16.95 12.61
N LEU A 77 1.32 16.82 12.46
CA LEU A 77 1.93 15.67 11.80
C LEU A 77 1.53 14.36 12.47
N GLN A 78 1.09 14.38 13.74
CA GLN A 78 0.58 13.20 14.43
C GLN A 78 -0.58 12.54 13.70
N CYS A 79 -1.46 13.31 13.05
CA CYS A 79 -2.54 12.76 12.23
C CYS A 79 -1.99 11.96 11.04
N PHE A 80 -0.95 12.45 10.36
CA PHE A 80 -0.30 11.73 9.27
C PHE A 80 0.44 10.49 9.76
N PHE A 81 1.17 10.59 10.89
CA PHE A 81 1.80 9.42 11.52
C PHE A 81 0.79 8.37 11.93
N HIS A 82 -0.40 8.77 12.39
CA HIS A 82 -1.48 7.85 12.69
C HIS A 82 -1.92 7.08 11.44
N LYS A 83 -2.06 7.72 10.27
CA LYS A 83 -2.36 7.04 9.00
C LYS A 83 -1.28 6.03 8.60
N VAL A 84 -0.02 6.38 8.79
CA VAL A 84 1.11 5.46 8.55
C VAL A 84 1.03 4.25 9.50
N LYS A 85 0.72 4.48 10.78
CA LYS A 85 0.54 3.39 11.76
C LYS A 85 -0.64 2.48 11.42
N LEU A 86 -1.75 3.02 10.89
CA LEU A 86 -2.91 2.23 10.49
C LEU A 86 -2.62 1.23 9.36
N CYS A 87 -1.60 1.48 8.55
CA CYS A 87 -1.17 0.53 7.51
C CYS A 87 -0.06 -0.41 7.98
N ASN A 88 0.43 -0.25 9.21
CA ASN A 88 1.54 -1.02 9.76
C ASN A 88 1.18 -1.63 11.12
N GLN A 89 0.07 -2.37 11.19
CA GLN A 89 -0.46 -2.90 12.46
C GLN A 89 0.01 -4.32 12.75
N ASN A 90 -0.03 -4.67 14.03
CA ASN A 90 0.13 -6.03 14.55
C ASN A 90 1.47 -6.71 14.18
N SER A 91 2.52 -5.93 13.96
CA SER A 91 3.87 -6.43 13.66
C SER A 91 4.43 -7.38 14.73
N GLU A 92 3.97 -7.25 15.97
CA GLU A 92 4.30 -8.12 17.09
C GLU A 92 3.83 -9.57 16.88
N SER A 93 2.78 -9.78 16.09
CA SER A 93 2.26 -11.11 15.76
C SER A 93 3.03 -11.80 14.62
N GLN A 94 4.10 -11.18 14.11
CA GLN A 94 4.93 -11.77 13.06
C GLN A 94 5.57 -13.10 13.48
N ASN A 95 5.76 -13.32 14.79
CA ASN A 95 6.22 -14.60 15.35
C ASN A 95 5.19 -15.75 15.21
N GLU A 96 3.98 -15.49 14.74
CA GLU A 96 3.00 -16.55 14.43
C GLU A 96 3.15 -17.07 12.99
N PHE A 97 4.02 -16.45 12.19
CA PHE A 97 4.18 -16.75 10.77
C PHE A 97 5.48 -17.50 10.49
N MET A 98 5.33 -18.64 9.82
CA MET A 98 6.44 -19.46 9.33
C MET A 98 6.94 -18.91 7.99
N PRO A 99 8.25 -18.90 7.73
CA PRO A 99 8.79 -18.53 6.43
C PRO A 99 8.24 -19.45 5.33
N PHE A 100 7.82 -18.86 4.21
CA PHE A 100 7.54 -19.58 2.98
C PHE A 100 8.73 -19.38 2.03
N VAL A 101 9.44 -20.47 1.78
CA VAL A 101 10.73 -20.49 1.08
C VAL A 101 10.59 -21.23 -0.23
N VAL A 102 11.15 -20.68 -1.29
CA VAL A 102 11.24 -21.32 -2.61
C VAL A 102 12.64 -21.01 -3.15
N GLU A 103 13.34 -21.99 -3.72
CA GLU A 103 14.71 -21.82 -4.24
C GLU A 103 15.69 -21.18 -3.22
N ASN A 104 15.60 -21.59 -1.94
CA ASN A 104 16.37 -21.04 -0.82
C ASN A 104 16.16 -19.54 -0.51
N ALA A 105 15.12 -18.91 -1.05
CA ALA A 105 14.76 -17.53 -0.74
C ALA A 105 13.38 -17.45 -0.08
N ILE A 106 13.26 -16.57 0.92
CA ILE A 106 11.97 -16.26 1.56
C ILE A 106 11.14 -15.46 0.56
N VAL A 107 10.06 -16.07 0.08
CA VAL A 107 9.09 -15.42 -0.81
C VAL A 107 7.85 -14.95 -0.08
N GLY A 108 7.58 -15.49 1.11
CA GLY A 108 6.45 -15.08 1.93
C GLY A 108 6.49 -15.60 3.36
N TYR A 109 5.35 -15.52 4.03
CA TYR A 109 5.17 -15.86 5.43
C TYR A 109 3.76 -16.42 5.64
N VAL A 110 3.66 -17.64 6.17
CA VAL A 110 2.42 -18.41 6.30
C VAL A 110 2.10 -18.53 7.78
N HIS A 111 0.92 -18.07 8.19
CA HIS A 111 0.48 -18.20 9.58
C HIS A 111 0.45 -19.67 10.01
N ASN A 112 0.93 -20.02 11.21
CA ASN A 112 1.06 -21.42 11.69
C ASN A 112 -0.24 -22.26 11.54
N ARG A 113 -1.40 -21.71 11.93
CA ARG A 113 -2.72 -22.35 11.79
C ARG A 113 -3.21 -22.45 10.35
N PHE A 114 -2.78 -21.56 9.46
CA PHE A 114 -3.07 -21.68 8.03
C PHE A 114 -2.16 -22.75 7.41
N ALA A 115 -0.92 -22.86 7.89
CA ALA A 115 0.02 -23.91 7.52
C ALA A 115 -0.52 -25.33 7.81
N ASP A 116 -1.27 -25.52 8.89
CA ASP A 116 -2.00 -26.77 9.18
C ASP A 116 -2.97 -27.19 8.06
N LYS A 117 -3.56 -26.21 7.36
CA LYS A 117 -4.44 -26.50 6.22
C LYS A 117 -3.63 -26.94 4.99
N LEU A 118 -2.46 -26.34 4.79
CA LEU A 118 -1.54 -26.67 3.70
C LEU A 118 -0.89 -28.06 3.87
N ARG A 119 -0.68 -28.52 5.11
CA ARG A 119 -0.13 -29.86 5.42
C ARG A 119 -0.91 -31.02 4.77
N LYS A 120 -2.20 -30.83 4.48
CA LYS A 120 -3.04 -31.84 3.82
C LYS A 120 -2.67 -32.09 2.35
N PHE A 121 -1.87 -31.20 1.76
CA PHE A 121 -1.50 -31.23 0.34
C PHE A 121 -0.01 -31.57 0.20
N GLU A 122 0.39 -32.76 0.66
CA GLU A 122 1.79 -33.20 0.73
C GLU A 122 2.50 -33.24 -0.65
N ASN A 123 1.72 -33.43 -1.72
CA ASN A 123 2.22 -33.37 -3.10
C ASN A 123 2.57 -31.94 -3.57
N VAL A 124 2.17 -30.92 -2.80
CA VAL A 124 2.37 -29.49 -3.14
C VAL A 124 3.23 -28.79 -2.11
N PHE A 125 2.98 -28.99 -0.82
CA PHE A 125 3.69 -28.34 0.28
C PHE A 125 4.42 -29.35 1.15
N VAL A 126 5.67 -29.04 1.48
CA VAL A 126 6.47 -29.81 2.45
C VAL A 126 7.01 -28.89 3.54
N PHE A 127 7.34 -29.46 4.69
CA PHE A 127 7.71 -28.73 5.91
C PHE A 127 9.04 -29.24 6.47
N PRO A 128 10.18 -28.94 5.83
CA PRO A 128 11.47 -29.43 6.29
C PRO A 128 11.84 -28.81 7.64
N ASN A 129 12.31 -29.65 8.56
CA ASN A 129 13.01 -29.20 9.76
C ASN A 129 14.41 -28.69 9.34
N GLY A 130 14.88 -27.58 9.91
CA GLY A 130 16.18 -27.02 9.53
C GLY A 130 16.34 -25.55 9.90
N SER A 131 17.19 -24.85 9.14
CA SER A 131 17.50 -23.42 9.35
C SER A 131 16.26 -22.60 9.66
N SER A 132 16.30 -21.82 10.74
CA SER A 132 15.14 -21.06 11.21
C SER A 132 14.72 -19.94 10.26
N TYR A 133 15.55 -19.59 9.26
CA TYR A 133 15.35 -18.43 8.37
C TYR A 133 15.02 -17.14 9.14
N GLY A 134 15.57 -17.01 10.36
CA GLY A 134 15.29 -15.90 11.26
C GLY A 134 13.89 -15.92 11.91
N SER A 135 13.17 -17.04 11.83
CA SER A 135 11.87 -17.24 12.49
C SER A 135 12.00 -17.96 13.84
N CYS A 136 10.92 -17.94 14.62
CA CYS A 136 10.80 -18.69 15.87
C CYS A 136 10.45 -20.18 15.66
N PHE A 137 10.29 -20.62 14.41
CA PHE A 137 9.97 -22.00 14.07
C PHE A 137 11.23 -22.76 13.62
N GLU A 138 11.33 -24.02 14.01
CA GLU A 138 12.39 -24.94 13.56
C GLU A 138 12.13 -25.54 12.17
N CYS A 139 11.01 -25.17 11.55
CA CYS A 139 10.64 -25.57 10.20
C CYS A 139 10.12 -24.38 9.39
N HIS A 140 10.10 -24.54 8.06
CA HIS A 140 9.57 -23.57 7.12
C HIS A 140 8.62 -24.27 6.14
N VAL A 141 7.76 -23.50 5.46
CA VAL A 141 6.93 -23.99 4.37
C VAL A 141 7.75 -23.91 3.08
N THR A 142 7.75 -24.95 2.26
CA THR A 142 8.29 -24.91 0.89
C THR A 142 7.44 -25.75 -0.05
N LEU A 143 7.66 -25.61 -1.35
CA LEU A 143 6.99 -26.40 -2.37
C LEU A 143 7.63 -27.78 -2.51
N ASN A 144 6.83 -28.79 -2.87
CA ASN A 144 7.32 -30.14 -3.09
C ASN A 144 8.33 -30.14 -4.26
N PRO A 145 9.52 -30.77 -4.11
CA PRO A 145 10.56 -30.80 -5.15
C PRO A 145 10.14 -31.39 -6.50
N ILE A 146 9.02 -32.12 -6.57
CA ILE A 146 8.46 -32.59 -7.84
C ILE A 146 8.00 -31.44 -8.76
N LEU A 147 7.71 -30.27 -8.19
CA LEU A 147 7.25 -29.07 -8.92
C LEU A 147 8.45 -28.27 -9.44
N GLN A 148 8.96 -28.67 -10.60
CA GLN A 148 10.23 -28.17 -11.13
C GLN A 148 10.11 -26.81 -11.80
N THR A 149 9.02 -26.56 -12.52
CA THR A 149 8.85 -25.32 -13.30
C THR A 149 7.96 -24.30 -12.58
N PRO A 150 8.08 -22.99 -12.89
CA PRO A 150 7.14 -21.98 -12.42
C PRO A 150 5.68 -22.33 -12.73
N GLU A 151 5.44 -22.92 -13.90
CA GLU A 151 4.11 -23.33 -14.36
C GLU A 151 3.56 -24.50 -13.52
N ASP A 152 4.38 -25.51 -13.22
CA ASP A 152 3.98 -26.62 -12.34
C ASP A 152 3.58 -26.12 -10.96
N ARG A 153 4.38 -25.20 -10.41
CA ARG A 153 4.15 -24.59 -9.09
C ARG A 153 2.87 -23.76 -9.10
N THR A 154 2.65 -22.93 -10.12
CA THR A 154 1.42 -22.15 -10.26
C THR A 154 0.20 -23.04 -10.35
N ALA A 155 0.21 -24.05 -11.22
CA ALA A 155 -0.92 -24.95 -11.39
C ALA A 155 -1.23 -25.74 -10.10
N ALA A 156 -0.21 -26.27 -9.45
CA ALA A 156 -0.37 -27.03 -8.20
C ALA A 156 -0.91 -26.17 -7.07
N VAL A 157 -0.39 -24.95 -6.89
CA VAL A 157 -0.84 -24.04 -5.84
C VAL A 157 -2.25 -23.49 -6.13
N ASP A 158 -2.60 -23.21 -7.39
CA ASP A 158 -3.96 -22.82 -7.78
C ASP A 158 -4.99 -23.89 -7.42
N VAL A 159 -4.69 -25.17 -7.67
CA VAL A 159 -5.56 -26.29 -7.25
C VAL A 159 -5.77 -26.30 -5.73
N VAL A 160 -4.72 -26.03 -4.94
CA VAL A 160 -4.84 -25.95 -3.48
C VAL A 160 -5.68 -24.75 -3.06
N VAL A 161 -5.42 -23.56 -3.61
CA VAL A 161 -6.18 -22.34 -3.30
C VAL A 161 -7.68 -22.54 -3.59
N ARG A 162 -8.03 -23.13 -4.74
CA ARG A 162 -9.43 -23.46 -5.07
C ARG A 162 -10.03 -24.49 -4.12
N SER A 163 -9.25 -25.50 -3.73
CA SER A 163 -9.70 -26.56 -2.81
C SER A 163 -9.94 -26.06 -1.39
N LEU A 164 -9.24 -25.02 -0.96
CA LEU A 164 -9.46 -24.36 0.33
C LEU A 164 -10.79 -23.57 0.37
N GLY A 165 -11.28 -23.14 -0.79
CA GLY A 165 -12.60 -22.52 -0.96
C GLY A 165 -12.69 -21.06 -0.50
N GLU A 166 -13.80 -20.41 -0.89
CA GLU A 166 -14.09 -19.00 -0.60
C GLU A 166 -14.28 -18.70 0.89
N GLU A 167 -14.63 -19.71 1.71
CA GLU A 167 -14.73 -19.52 3.17
C GLU A 167 -13.38 -19.18 3.81
N LEU A 168 -12.29 -19.69 3.26
CA LEU A 168 -10.94 -19.44 3.79
C LEU A 168 -10.22 -18.35 3.02
N ILE A 169 -10.32 -18.36 1.68
CA ILE A 169 -9.70 -17.37 0.80
C ILE A 169 -10.80 -16.74 -0.06
N PRO A 170 -11.51 -15.73 0.46
CA PRO A 170 -12.59 -15.09 -0.26
C PRO A 170 -12.08 -14.15 -1.36
N GLY A 171 -12.90 -13.98 -2.40
CA GLY A 171 -12.74 -12.94 -3.41
C GLY A 171 -11.69 -13.26 -4.45
N ILE A 172 -11.70 -14.49 -4.97
CA ILE A 172 -10.91 -14.93 -6.14
C ILE A 172 -11.18 -14.01 -7.33
N ARG A 173 -10.12 -13.59 -8.03
CA ARG A 173 -10.23 -12.63 -9.16
C ARG A 173 -9.74 -13.18 -10.49
N SER A 174 -9.20 -14.40 -10.53
CA SER A 174 -8.53 -14.94 -11.73
C SER A 174 -7.40 -14.02 -12.20
N GLU A 175 -6.69 -13.43 -11.23
CA GLU A 175 -5.61 -12.49 -11.45
C GLU A 175 -4.39 -12.99 -10.68
N LEU A 176 -3.32 -13.28 -11.43
CA LEU A 176 -2.11 -13.87 -10.86
C LEU A 176 -1.10 -12.79 -10.50
N PHE A 177 -0.60 -12.84 -9.26
CA PHE A 177 0.52 -12.03 -8.78
C PHE A 177 1.82 -12.82 -8.83
N PRO A 178 2.97 -12.18 -9.15
CA PRO A 178 4.26 -12.84 -9.15
C PRO A 178 4.71 -13.17 -7.72
N VAL A 179 5.19 -14.39 -7.50
CA VAL A 179 5.83 -14.80 -6.24
C VAL A 179 7.34 -14.71 -6.40
N THR A 180 7.93 -13.71 -5.75
CA THR A 180 9.34 -13.34 -5.93
C THR A 180 9.90 -12.75 -4.62
N PRO A 181 11.18 -13.00 -4.27
CA PRO A 181 11.76 -12.46 -3.02
C PRO A 181 11.93 -10.94 -3.04
N SER A 182 12.15 -10.34 -4.21
CA SER A 182 12.20 -8.89 -4.44
C SER A 182 11.67 -8.52 -5.83
N PHE A 183 11.46 -7.22 -6.09
CA PHE A 183 10.84 -6.78 -7.33
C PHE A 183 11.67 -7.11 -8.58
N ASP A 184 13.00 -6.97 -8.49
CA ASP A 184 13.92 -7.18 -9.61
C ASP A 184 14.31 -8.65 -9.82
N THR A 185 13.81 -9.57 -8.99
CA THR A 185 14.06 -11.00 -9.16
C THR A 185 12.99 -11.67 -10.01
N PRO A 186 13.36 -12.57 -10.94
CA PRO A 186 12.39 -13.37 -11.69
C PRO A 186 11.41 -14.09 -10.76
N ALA A 187 10.13 -14.12 -11.15
CA ALA A 187 9.11 -14.82 -10.39
C ALA A 187 9.39 -16.33 -10.39
N PHE A 188 9.34 -16.96 -9.21
CA PHE A 188 9.51 -18.41 -9.10
C PHE A 188 8.26 -19.19 -9.47
N PHE A 189 7.11 -18.54 -9.34
CA PHE A 189 5.79 -18.93 -9.83
C PHE A 189 4.84 -17.75 -9.66
N SER A 190 3.58 -17.92 -10.02
CA SER A 190 2.50 -16.95 -9.82
C SER A 190 1.38 -17.52 -8.93
N LEU A 191 0.75 -16.65 -8.16
CA LEU A 191 -0.27 -16.98 -7.17
C LEU A 191 -1.53 -16.13 -7.37
N GLU A 192 -2.72 -16.71 -7.21
CA GLU A 192 -3.98 -15.97 -7.21
C GLU A 192 -3.96 -14.80 -6.20
N ARG A 193 -4.33 -13.61 -6.66
CA ARG A 193 -4.29 -12.35 -5.91
C ARG A 193 -4.98 -12.44 -4.55
N ALA A 194 -6.12 -13.14 -4.46
CA ALA A 194 -6.84 -13.30 -3.20
C ALA A 194 -6.02 -14.09 -2.14
N ALA A 195 -5.16 -15.00 -2.58
CA ALA A 195 -4.33 -15.83 -1.71
C ALA A 195 -3.04 -15.12 -1.26
N ALA A 196 -2.60 -14.07 -1.96
CA ALA A 196 -1.37 -13.34 -1.66
C ALA A 196 -1.14 -13.02 -0.16
N PRO A 197 -2.12 -12.45 0.58
CA PRO A 197 -1.94 -12.19 2.01
C PRO A 197 -1.84 -13.45 2.89
N TYR A 198 -2.44 -14.58 2.50
CA TYR A 198 -2.38 -15.82 3.28
C TYR A 198 -1.03 -16.53 3.15
N PHE A 199 -0.39 -16.36 1.99
CA PHE A 199 0.99 -16.80 1.76
C PHE A 199 2.03 -15.76 2.18
N GLY A 200 1.59 -14.57 2.61
CA GLY A 200 2.46 -13.48 3.04
C GLY A 200 3.45 -13.03 1.98
N ILE A 201 3.13 -13.21 0.70
CA ILE A 201 4.02 -12.82 -0.39
C ILE A 201 4.10 -11.29 -0.47
N LYS A 202 5.18 -10.77 -1.08
CA LYS A 202 5.19 -9.36 -1.47
C LYS A 202 4.20 -9.14 -2.62
N ALA A 203 3.27 -8.21 -2.43
CA ALA A 203 2.37 -7.76 -3.48
C ALA A 203 2.81 -6.39 -3.99
N TYR A 204 2.74 -6.19 -5.30
CA TYR A 204 3.12 -4.93 -5.94
C TYR A 204 1.88 -4.24 -6.53
N GLY A 205 1.91 -2.92 -6.63
CA GLY A 205 0.85 -2.15 -7.26
C GLY A 205 1.37 -0.83 -7.80
N VAL A 206 0.60 -0.20 -8.68
CA VAL A 206 0.88 1.12 -9.25
C VAL A 206 -0.18 2.10 -8.74
N HIS A 207 0.25 3.28 -8.30
CA HIS A 207 -0.62 4.30 -7.75
C HIS A 207 -0.24 5.65 -8.34
N MET A 208 -1.19 6.39 -8.91
CA MET A 208 -0.91 7.65 -9.58
C MET A 208 -1.70 8.83 -8.99
N ASN A 209 -0.98 9.86 -8.58
CA ASN A 209 -1.55 11.17 -8.30
C ASN A 209 -1.75 11.94 -9.61
N GLY A 210 -2.99 11.93 -10.12
CA GLY A 210 -3.40 12.79 -11.24
C GLY A 210 -3.75 14.18 -10.74
N TYR A 211 -2.99 15.19 -11.14
CA TYR A 211 -3.15 16.55 -10.63
C TYR A 211 -3.27 17.59 -11.73
N VAL A 212 -3.96 18.68 -11.41
CA VAL A 212 -4.12 19.85 -12.28
C VAL A 212 -3.56 21.06 -11.53
N GLU A 213 -2.92 21.98 -12.25
CA GLU A 213 -2.52 23.28 -11.71
C GLU A 213 -3.40 24.37 -12.31
N LYS A 214 -4.07 25.17 -11.47
CA LYS A 214 -4.91 26.30 -11.86
C LYS A 214 -4.46 27.53 -11.09
N SER A 215 -4.10 28.62 -11.77
CA SER A 215 -3.67 29.87 -11.14
C SER A 215 -2.57 29.69 -10.07
N GLY A 216 -1.62 28.79 -10.31
CA GLY A 216 -0.53 28.46 -9.37
C GLY A 216 -0.90 27.55 -8.19
N GLN A 217 -2.14 27.08 -8.12
CA GLN A 217 -2.60 26.13 -7.09
C GLN A 217 -2.77 24.72 -7.67
N LYS A 218 -2.38 23.71 -6.90
CA LYS A 218 -2.55 22.30 -7.25
C LYS A 218 -3.89 21.75 -6.75
N PHE A 219 -4.48 20.88 -7.57
CA PHE A 219 -5.67 20.11 -7.26
C PHE A 219 -5.42 18.65 -7.63
N LEU A 220 -5.89 17.72 -6.81
CA LEU A 220 -5.87 16.29 -7.15
C LEU A 220 -7.24 15.86 -7.65
N TRP A 221 -7.25 15.05 -8.70
CA TRP A 221 -8.40 14.23 -9.00
C TRP A 221 -8.45 13.06 -8.02
N VAL A 222 -9.59 12.92 -7.35
CA VAL A 222 -9.87 11.87 -6.37
C VAL A 222 -11.03 11.02 -6.90
N GLY A 223 -10.83 9.71 -6.99
CA GLY A 223 -11.89 8.77 -7.32
C GLY A 223 -12.66 8.33 -6.07
N LYS A 224 -13.95 8.04 -6.21
CA LYS A 224 -14.74 7.30 -5.22
C LYS A 224 -15.03 5.92 -5.79
N ARG A 225 -14.60 4.88 -5.10
CA ARG A 225 -14.69 3.49 -5.56
C ARG A 225 -16.15 3.06 -5.70
N SER A 226 -16.45 2.28 -6.73
CA SER A 226 -17.76 1.65 -6.91
C SER A 226 -18.13 0.79 -5.70
N ASP A 227 -19.42 0.79 -5.34
CA ASP A 227 -19.95 -0.09 -4.28
C ASP A 227 -19.82 -1.58 -4.63
N ASN A 228 -19.59 -1.91 -5.92
CA ASN A 228 -19.40 -3.28 -6.39
C ASN A 228 -17.96 -3.79 -6.18
N LYS A 229 -17.01 -2.96 -5.74
CA LYS A 229 -15.63 -3.41 -5.52
C LYS A 229 -15.55 -4.38 -4.34
N VAL A 230 -14.92 -5.53 -4.58
CA VAL A 230 -14.68 -6.58 -3.56
C VAL A 230 -13.96 -6.05 -2.32
N THR A 231 -13.07 -5.07 -2.48
CA THR A 231 -12.34 -4.45 -1.36
C THR A 231 -12.59 -2.95 -1.33
N TYR A 232 -12.85 -2.43 -0.12
CA TYR A 232 -13.03 -1.00 0.14
C TYR A 232 -14.11 -0.33 -0.75
N PRO A 233 -15.33 -0.90 -0.87
CA PRO A 233 -16.41 -0.29 -1.64
C PRO A 233 -16.77 1.10 -1.09
N GLY A 234 -17.06 2.06 -1.97
CA GLY A 234 -17.51 3.42 -1.62
C GLY A 234 -16.44 4.35 -1.02
N MET A 235 -15.21 3.86 -0.78
CA MET A 235 -14.11 4.67 -0.22
C MET A 235 -13.47 5.58 -1.28
N LEU A 236 -12.83 6.66 -0.85
CA LEU A 236 -11.98 7.48 -1.73
C LEU A 236 -10.70 6.74 -2.11
N ASP A 237 -10.24 6.95 -3.32
CA ASP A 237 -9.02 6.37 -3.91
C ASP A 237 -8.27 7.44 -4.72
N HIS A 238 -7.12 7.06 -5.28
CA HIS A 238 -6.43 7.88 -6.27
C HIS A 238 -7.25 8.02 -7.55
N LEU A 239 -6.76 8.86 -8.48
CA LEU A 239 -7.32 8.87 -9.83
C LEU A 239 -7.15 7.52 -10.53
N VAL A 240 -5.98 6.88 -10.36
CA VAL A 240 -5.67 5.56 -10.92
C VAL A 240 -4.87 4.75 -9.89
N ALA A 241 -5.29 3.53 -9.58
CA ALA A 241 -4.58 2.62 -8.68
C ALA A 241 -4.90 1.13 -8.91
N GLY A 242 -3.92 0.38 -9.42
CA GLY A 242 -4.06 -1.07 -9.72
C GLY A 242 -3.05 -1.94 -8.96
N GLY A 243 -3.43 -3.20 -8.73
CA GLY A 243 -2.44 -4.24 -8.41
C GLY A 243 -1.50 -4.45 -9.60
N LEU A 244 -0.33 -5.05 -9.40
CA LEU A 244 0.59 -5.38 -10.50
C LEU A 244 0.52 -6.89 -10.80
N PRO A 245 -0.21 -7.28 -11.86
CA PRO A 245 -0.27 -8.68 -12.29
C PRO A 245 1.09 -9.22 -12.72
N HIS A 246 1.18 -10.55 -12.78
CA HIS A 246 2.27 -11.24 -13.44
C HIS A 246 2.32 -10.89 -14.95
N GLY A 247 3.53 -10.73 -15.48
CA GLY A 247 3.75 -10.59 -16.93
C GLY A 247 3.56 -9.18 -17.50
N ILE A 248 3.28 -8.16 -16.69
CA ILE A 248 3.16 -6.77 -17.12
C ILE A 248 4.14 -5.86 -16.36
N SER A 249 4.75 -4.89 -17.05
CA SER A 249 5.62 -3.89 -16.41
C SER A 249 4.81 -2.84 -15.66
N CYS A 250 5.40 -2.17 -14.67
CA CYS A 250 4.71 -1.10 -13.94
C CYS A 250 4.18 0.01 -14.87
N GLY A 251 4.97 0.42 -15.87
CA GLY A 251 4.57 1.47 -16.80
C GLY A 251 3.40 1.07 -17.70
N GLU A 252 3.44 -0.14 -18.27
CA GLU A 252 2.33 -0.63 -19.11
C GLU A 252 1.08 -0.93 -18.27
N ASN A 253 1.24 -1.43 -17.04
CA ASN A 253 0.11 -1.61 -16.13
C ASN A 253 -0.51 -0.26 -15.78
N LEU A 254 0.29 0.76 -15.46
CA LEU A 254 -0.23 2.10 -15.22
C LEU A 254 -0.99 2.65 -16.43
N VAL A 255 -0.47 2.47 -17.66
CA VAL A 255 -1.14 2.91 -18.89
C VAL A 255 -2.48 2.19 -19.09
N LYS A 256 -2.53 0.87 -18.80
CA LYS A 256 -3.78 0.07 -18.81
C LYS A 256 -4.80 0.64 -17.83
N GLU A 257 -4.42 0.73 -16.55
CA GLU A 257 -5.31 1.22 -15.46
C GLU A 257 -5.76 2.67 -15.72
N CYS A 258 -4.88 3.52 -16.27
CA CYS A 258 -5.23 4.88 -16.68
C CYS A 258 -6.41 4.94 -17.65
N LYS A 259 -6.46 4.00 -18.60
CA LYS A 259 -7.54 3.93 -19.58
C LYS A 259 -8.81 3.37 -18.94
N GLU A 260 -8.68 2.26 -18.21
CA GLU A 260 -9.82 1.51 -17.65
C GLU A 260 -10.53 2.28 -16.53
N GLU A 261 -9.79 2.80 -15.56
CA GLU A 261 -10.39 3.44 -14.39
C GLU A 261 -10.81 4.89 -14.67
N ALA A 262 -10.05 5.64 -15.47
CA ALA A 262 -10.17 7.10 -15.57
C ALA A 262 -10.25 7.67 -17.00
N GLY A 263 -10.29 6.82 -18.04
CA GLY A 263 -10.43 7.27 -19.43
C GLY A 263 -9.24 8.10 -19.93
N ILE A 264 -8.07 7.98 -19.28
CA ILE A 264 -6.88 8.73 -19.64
C ILE A 264 -6.25 8.08 -20.89
N PRO A 265 -6.18 8.79 -22.03
CA PRO A 265 -5.61 8.23 -23.24
C PRO A 265 -4.10 7.99 -23.09
N ARG A 266 -3.58 7.02 -23.84
CA ARG A 266 -2.14 6.67 -23.84
C ARG A 266 -1.23 7.86 -24.10
N SER A 267 -1.67 8.82 -24.93
CA SER A 267 -0.93 10.05 -25.22
C SER A 267 -0.66 10.91 -23.97
N LEU A 268 -1.51 10.82 -22.95
CA LEU A 268 -1.31 11.46 -21.65
C LEU A 268 -0.64 10.51 -20.64
N SER A 269 -1.10 9.27 -20.53
CA SER A 269 -0.63 8.37 -19.46
C SER A 269 0.86 8.00 -19.56
N ILE A 270 1.45 7.97 -20.76
CA ILE A 270 2.90 7.75 -20.93
C ILE A 270 3.78 8.90 -20.40
N GLN A 271 3.19 10.05 -20.07
CA GLN A 271 3.89 11.19 -19.48
C GLN A 271 3.96 11.10 -17.95
N ALA A 272 3.31 10.09 -17.34
CA ALA A 272 3.36 9.88 -15.91
C ALA A 272 4.80 9.64 -15.45
N THR A 273 5.22 10.36 -14.41
CA THR A 273 6.59 10.30 -13.90
C THR A 273 6.63 9.38 -12.67
N PRO A 274 7.51 8.36 -12.64
CA PRO A 274 7.74 7.58 -11.42
C PRO A 274 8.43 8.48 -10.37
N VAL A 275 7.87 8.52 -9.15
CA VAL A 275 8.31 9.44 -8.09
C VAL A 275 8.76 8.74 -6.81
N GLY A 276 8.76 7.41 -6.80
CA GLY A 276 9.23 6.59 -5.70
C GLY A 276 8.36 5.36 -5.50
N ALA A 277 8.47 4.75 -4.32
CA ALA A 277 7.58 3.70 -3.89
C ALA A 277 7.27 3.88 -2.40
N VAL A 278 6.11 3.38 -2.00
CA VAL A 278 5.72 3.27 -0.60
C VAL A 278 5.50 1.80 -0.25
N SER A 279 6.08 1.31 0.84
CA SER A 279 5.78 -0.03 1.37
C SER A 279 5.11 0.01 2.73
N TYR A 280 4.33 -1.02 3.02
CA TYR A 280 3.72 -1.23 4.32
C TYR A 280 3.48 -2.72 4.60
N SER A 281 3.30 -3.05 5.87
CA SER A 281 3.11 -4.41 6.33
C SER A 281 2.05 -4.51 7.41
N ASP A 282 0.99 -5.26 7.15
CA ASP A 282 -0.18 -5.36 8.04
C ASP A 282 -0.53 -6.82 8.30
N ILE A 283 -0.77 -7.16 9.56
CA ILE A 283 -1.15 -8.51 9.99
C ILE A 283 -2.60 -8.50 10.50
N ASP A 284 -3.43 -9.37 9.93
CA ASP A 284 -4.82 -9.56 10.35
C ASP A 284 -5.22 -11.04 10.30
N GLY A 285 -5.28 -11.66 11.48
CA GLY A 285 -5.54 -13.10 11.61
C GLY A 285 -4.50 -13.92 10.86
N TYR A 286 -4.95 -14.72 9.88
CA TYR A 286 -4.06 -15.56 9.05
C TYR A 286 -3.35 -14.79 7.93
N ARG A 287 -3.64 -13.51 7.77
CA ARG A 287 -3.16 -12.71 6.65
C ARG A 287 -1.99 -11.85 7.08
N PHE A 288 -0.96 -11.87 6.26
CA PHE A 288 0.16 -10.95 6.33
C PHE A 288 0.28 -10.20 5.00
N LYS A 289 -0.27 -8.99 4.96
CA LYS A 289 -0.12 -8.11 3.79
C LYS A 289 1.24 -7.46 3.81
N ARG A 290 1.98 -7.57 2.70
CA ARG A 290 3.31 -6.98 2.51
C ARG A 290 3.32 -6.30 1.15
N ASP A 291 2.80 -5.09 1.10
CA ASP A 291 2.52 -4.41 -0.17
C ASP A 291 3.61 -3.36 -0.45
N VAL A 292 3.98 -3.23 -1.73
CA VAL A 292 4.84 -2.17 -2.27
C VAL A 292 4.09 -1.46 -3.38
N LEU A 293 3.88 -0.16 -3.22
CA LEU A 293 3.12 0.69 -4.13
C LEU A 293 4.09 1.59 -4.90
N PHE A 294 4.22 1.39 -6.21
CA PHE A 294 4.99 2.27 -7.07
C PHE A 294 4.20 3.54 -7.35
N CYS A 295 4.75 4.68 -6.92
CA CYS A 295 4.09 5.97 -6.98
C CYS A 295 4.43 6.69 -8.30
N TYR A 296 3.40 7.24 -8.93
CA TYR A 296 3.50 8.07 -10.12
C TYR A 296 2.79 9.40 -9.92
N ASP A 297 3.30 10.44 -10.56
CA ASP A 297 2.59 11.72 -10.69
C ASP A 297 2.31 12.00 -12.17
N LEU A 298 1.10 12.47 -12.47
CA LEU A 298 0.71 12.90 -13.81
C LEU A 298 0.04 14.27 -13.74
N LYS A 299 0.68 15.28 -14.34
CA LYS A 299 0.05 16.59 -14.57
C LYS A 299 -0.91 16.49 -15.73
N LEU A 300 -2.20 16.67 -15.46
CA LEU A 300 -3.28 16.63 -16.45
C LEU A 300 -3.60 18.04 -16.98
N PRO A 301 -4.07 18.15 -18.24
CA PRO A 301 -4.63 19.40 -18.76
C PRO A 301 -5.78 19.91 -17.88
N GLU A 302 -5.94 21.23 -17.74
CA GLU A 302 -7.04 21.81 -16.96
C GLU A 302 -8.43 21.43 -17.48
N SER A 303 -8.53 21.14 -18.78
CA SER A 303 -9.74 20.72 -19.48
C SER A 303 -10.03 19.22 -19.39
N PHE A 304 -9.11 18.41 -18.84
CA PHE A 304 -9.32 16.98 -18.73
C PHE A 304 -10.33 16.66 -17.64
N ILE A 305 -11.33 15.86 -17.99
CA ILE A 305 -12.34 15.31 -17.08
C ILE A 305 -12.23 13.79 -17.17
N PRO A 306 -11.95 13.07 -16.07
CA PRO A 306 -11.88 11.61 -16.08
C PRO A 306 -13.25 10.99 -16.31
N SER A 307 -13.26 9.86 -17.00
CA SER A 307 -14.43 9.00 -17.22
C SER A 307 -14.13 7.59 -16.74
N ASN A 308 -15.08 6.97 -16.04
CA ASN A 308 -14.97 5.56 -15.70
C ASN A 308 -15.31 4.71 -16.94
N GLU A 309 -14.41 3.82 -17.35
CA GLU A 309 -14.60 2.97 -18.54
C GLU A 309 -14.89 1.50 -18.22
N ASP A 310 -14.64 1.04 -16.98
CA ASP A 310 -14.70 -0.38 -16.61
C ASP A 310 -15.70 -0.72 -15.48
N GLY A 311 -16.29 0.30 -14.84
CA GLY A 311 -17.24 0.13 -13.74
C GLY A 311 -16.61 0.14 -12.33
N GLU A 312 -15.30 0.34 -12.21
CA GLU A 312 -14.59 0.28 -10.93
C GLU A 312 -14.71 1.55 -10.08
N VAL A 313 -15.02 2.70 -10.70
CA VAL A 313 -15.14 4.01 -10.05
C VAL A 313 -16.57 4.55 -10.11
N GLU A 314 -17.16 4.90 -8.96
CA GLU A 314 -18.50 5.51 -8.92
C GLU A 314 -18.50 6.94 -9.48
N SER A 315 -17.53 7.75 -9.05
CA SER A 315 -17.45 9.17 -9.43
C SER A 315 -16.07 9.76 -9.15
N PHE A 316 -15.79 10.91 -9.78
CA PHE A 316 -14.56 11.67 -9.58
C PHE A 316 -14.84 13.06 -9.06
N ARG A 317 -13.89 13.60 -8.28
CA ARG A 317 -13.90 15.01 -7.89
C ARG A 317 -12.51 15.61 -7.94
N LEU A 318 -12.42 16.82 -8.48
CA LEU A 318 -11.23 17.65 -8.40
C LEU A 318 -11.22 18.38 -7.05
N VAL A 319 -10.22 18.12 -6.21
CA VAL A 319 -10.15 18.57 -4.82
C VAL A 319 -8.86 19.37 -4.62
N SER A 320 -8.93 20.52 -3.92
CA SER A 320 -7.72 21.31 -3.65
C SER A 320 -6.77 20.57 -2.72
N ILE A 321 -5.46 20.82 -2.85
CA ILE A 321 -4.46 20.15 -1.99
C ILE A 321 -4.71 20.38 -0.50
N SER A 322 -5.14 21.58 -0.10
CA SER A 322 -5.51 21.89 1.29
C SER A 322 -6.67 21.03 1.78
N GLU A 323 -7.68 20.82 0.93
CA GLU A 323 -8.83 19.97 1.26
C GLU A 323 -8.42 18.50 1.34
N VAL A 324 -7.60 18.00 0.40
CA VAL A 324 -7.05 16.64 0.45
C VAL A 324 -6.31 16.41 1.76
N ALA A 325 -5.42 17.32 2.16
CA ALA A 325 -4.71 17.22 3.43
C ALA A 325 -5.68 17.16 4.63
N ASN A 326 -6.72 18.00 4.63
CA ASN A 326 -7.75 17.97 5.68
C ASN A 326 -8.52 16.64 5.72
N ILE A 327 -8.88 16.08 4.56
CA ILE A 327 -9.57 14.78 4.49
C ILE A 327 -8.69 13.67 5.08
N VAL A 328 -7.41 13.63 4.69
CA VAL A 328 -6.44 12.66 5.24
C VAL A 328 -6.28 12.82 6.74
N MET A 329 -6.18 14.05 7.25
CA MET A 329 -5.97 14.30 8.68
C MET A 329 -7.20 13.97 9.55
N ARG A 330 -8.41 14.20 9.03
CA ARG A 330 -9.64 14.26 9.85
C ARG A 330 -10.60 13.10 9.67
N THR A 331 -10.43 12.31 8.60
CA THR A 331 -11.41 11.26 8.23
C THR A 331 -10.73 9.93 7.99
N SER A 332 -11.53 8.89 7.81
CA SER A 332 -11.10 7.61 7.26
C SER A 332 -11.78 7.33 5.92
N TYR A 333 -12.06 8.38 5.12
CA TYR A 333 -12.75 8.25 3.84
C TYR A 333 -11.89 7.64 2.74
N PHE A 334 -10.58 7.93 2.74
CA PHE A 334 -9.63 7.25 1.84
C PHE A 334 -9.41 5.80 2.26
N LYS A 335 -9.36 4.91 1.26
CA LYS A 335 -8.75 3.59 1.41
C LYS A 335 -7.40 3.74 2.11
N ALA A 336 -7.14 2.91 3.12
CA ALA A 336 -6.09 3.15 4.11
C ALA A 336 -4.72 3.46 3.47
N ASN A 337 -4.28 2.61 2.53
CA ASN A 337 -2.99 2.74 1.86
C ASN A 337 -2.88 3.95 0.92
N CYS A 338 -4.01 4.53 0.49
CA CYS A 338 -4.00 5.75 -0.32
C CYS A 338 -3.53 6.96 0.48
N ASN A 339 -3.81 6.98 1.78
CA ASN A 339 -3.26 8.02 2.65
C ASN A 339 -1.73 8.05 2.59
N LEU A 340 -1.05 6.91 2.47
CA LEU A 340 0.41 6.87 2.45
C LEU A 340 0.99 7.57 1.22
N VAL A 341 0.46 7.23 0.04
CA VAL A 341 0.88 7.79 -1.26
C VAL A 341 0.51 9.28 -1.36
N ILE A 342 -0.64 9.69 -0.82
CA ILE A 342 -1.03 11.10 -0.74
C ILE A 342 -0.10 11.87 0.20
N ILE A 343 0.26 11.32 1.37
CA ILE A 343 1.18 11.99 2.28
C ILE A 343 2.56 12.15 1.64
N ASP A 344 3.07 11.11 0.96
CA ASP A 344 4.28 11.19 0.15
C ASP A 344 4.20 12.34 -0.88
N PHE A 345 3.09 12.44 -1.63
CA PHE A 345 2.85 13.55 -2.55
C PHE A 345 2.90 14.91 -1.85
N LEU A 346 2.18 15.08 -0.72
CA LEU A 346 2.15 16.33 0.03
C LEU A 346 3.54 16.78 0.50
N ILE A 347 4.41 15.84 0.85
CA ILE A 347 5.79 16.12 1.27
C ILE A 347 6.66 16.48 0.07
N ARG A 348 6.67 15.65 -0.99
CA ARG A 348 7.49 15.90 -2.20
C ARG A 348 7.15 17.22 -2.89
N HIS A 349 5.89 17.63 -2.85
CA HIS A 349 5.42 18.89 -3.44
C HIS A 349 5.48 20.09 -2.47
N GLY A 350 6.05 19.92 -1.27
CA GLY A 350 6.27 20.99 -0.31
C GLY A 350 4.99 21.53 0.36
N CYS A 351 3.89 20.79 0.29
CA CYS A 351 2.60 21.16 0.89
C CYS A 351 2.55 20.84 2.39
N VAL A 352 3.29 19.83 2.83
CA VAL A 352 3.52 19.49 4.24
C VAL A 352 5.03 19.47 4.48
N ARG A 353 5.48 20.19 5.52
CA ARG A 353 6.89 20.20 5.92
C ARG A 353 7.08 19.36 7.17
N LEU A 354 7.87 18.29 7.05
CA LEU A 354 8.32 17.52 8.20
C LEU A 354 9.51 18.22 8.87
N PRO A 355 9.55 18.31 10.22
CA PRO A 355 10.75 18.72 10.93
C PRO A 355 11.91 17.76 10.61
N PRO A 356 13.17 18.24 10.52
CA PRO A 356 14.31 17.41 10.17
C PRO A 356 14.49 16.15 11.03
N PHE A 357 14.09 16.20 12.31
CA PHE A 357 14.21 15.06 13.24
C PHE A 357 13.14 13.98 13.05
N GLN A 358 12.04 14.26 12.35
CA GLN A 358 10.95 13.33 12.07
C GLN A 358 11.03 12.72 10.67
N LEU A 359 11.77 13.35 9.76
CA LEU A 359 11.92 12.92 8.37
C LEU A 359 12.51 11.49 8.24
N PRO A 360 13.58 11.09 8.97
CA PRO A 360 14.13 9.74 8.85
C PRO A 360 13.14 8.65 9.27
N THR A 361 12.45 8.84 10.40
CA THR A 361 11.44 7.90 10.91
C THR A 361 10.22 7.80 10.00
N PHE A 362 9.85 8.92 9.36
CA PHE A 362 8.73 8.95 8.42
C PHE A 362 9.10 8.25 7.10
N CYS A 363 10.28 8.55 6.53
CA CYS A 363 10.78 7.89 5.33
C CYS A 363 10.99 6.39 5.55
N GLN A 364 11.53 5.96 6.70
CA GLN A 364 11.69 4.53 7.03
C GLN A 364 10.36 3.75 7.11
N ARG A 365 9.26 4.43 7.41
CA ARG A 365 7.92 3.81 7.52
C ARG A 365 7.11 3.91 6.24
N LEU A 366 7.60 4.67 5.27
CA LEU A 366 7.10 4.67 3.90
C LEU A 366 7.99 3.81 2.99
N SER A 367 9.22 3.47 3.35
CA SER A 367 10.15 2.69 2.53
C SER A 367 10.04 1.20 2.75
#